data_AF-X1JCC8-F1
#
_entry.id   AF-X1JCC8-F1
#
_cell.length_a   1.000
_cell.length_b   1.000
_cell.length_c   1.000
_cell.angle_alpha   90.00
_cell.angle_beta   90.00
_cell.angle_gamma   90.00
#
_symmetry.space_group_name_H-M   'P 1'
#
loop_
_entity.id
_entity.type
_entity.pdbx_description
1 polymer ?
#
loop_
_entity_poly.entity_id
_entity_poly.type
_entity_poly.pdbx_seq_one_letter_code
_entity_poly.pdbx_strand_id
1 'polypeptide(L)'
;MNKIWVLVILIVALGTILGVTIFPRHEKDKKGQIAQAEENTPTAAAKDLSITVSYDNNPYKERLTTAWGFSCVIRGTEKTILFDTGGDGSILLTNLEELGINPKEIDLVVLSHIHGDHVGGLPSFLRKNPEVVVYLPKSFPKGFKDGVKEYGAKVVEVQGPLKI
;
A
#
# COMPACT_ATOMS: atom_id res chain seq x y z
N MET A 1 -38.56 -38.52 12.54
CA MET A 1 -37.67 -37.81 11.60
C MET A 1 -38.05 -38.22 10.18
N ASN A 2 -38.38 -37.27 9.31
CA ASN A 2 -38.99 -37.56 8.01
C ASN A 2 -37.99 -38.30 7.11
N LYS A 3 -38.39 -39.40 6.46
CA LYS A 3 -37.48 -40.24 5.63
C LYS A 3 -36.78 -39.44 4.53
N ILE A 4 -37.39 -38.34 4.09
CA ILE A 4 -36.86 -37.37 3.12
C ILE A 4 -35.61 -36.65 3.66
N TRP A 5 -35.61 -36.24 4.93
CA TRP A 5 -34.47 -35.52 5.52
C TRP A 5 -33.26 -36.41 5.75
N VAL A 6 -33.48 -37.70 6.04
CA VAL A 6 -32.40 -38.70 6.14
C VAL A 6 -31.72 -38.91 4.78
N LEU A 7 -32.50 -38.94 3.69
CA LEU A 7 -31.97 -39.09 2.33
C LEU A 7 -31.16 -37.87 1.89
N VAL A 8 -31.62 -36.65 2.21
CA VAL A 8 -30.89 -35.40 1.90
C VAL A 8 -29.55 -35.34 2.63
N ILE A 9 -29.51 -35.70 3.91
CA ILE A 9 -28.26 -35.73 4.69
C ILE A 9 -27.28 -36.77 4.13
N LEU A 10 -27.77 -37.95 3.74
CA LEU A 10 -26.92 -38.98 3.12
C LEU A 10 -26.34 -38.54 1.77
N ILE A 11 -27.12 -37.84 0.93
CA ILE A 11 -26.64 -37.34 -0.37
C ILE A 11 -25.58 -36.25 -0.18
N VAL A 12 -25.77 -35.32 0.76
CA VAL A 12 -24.79 -34.27 1.06
C VAL A 12 -23.50 -34.85 1.64
N ALA A 13 -23.60 -35.83 2.54
CA ALA A 13 -22.43 -36.51 3.11
C ALA A 13 -21.69 -37.37 2.08
N LEU A 14 -22.39 -38.01 1.13
CA LEU A 14 -21.76 -38.77 0.06
C LEU A 14 -21.06 -37.84 -0.95
N GLY A 15 -21.64 -36.66 -1.22
CA GLY A 15 -21.07 -35.65 -2.11
C GLY A 15 -19.77 -35.04 -1.58
N THR A 16 -19.64 -34.84 -0.26
CA THR A 16 -18.38 -34.36 0.34
C THR A 16 -17.30 -35.44 0.36
N ILE A 17 -17.66 -36.71 0.57
CA ILE A 17 -16.72 -37.83 0.52
C ILE A 17 -16.22 -38.08 -0.90
N LEU A 18 -17.09 -38.02 -1.93
CA LEU A 18 -16.67 -38.13 -3.33
C LEU A 18 -15.86 -36.91 -3.80
N GLY A 19 -16.22 -35.70 -3.36
CA GLY A 19 -15.52 -34.47 -3.74
C GLY A 19 -14.06 -34.42 -3.25
N VAL A 20 -13.75 -35.06 -2.12
CA VAL A 20 -12.40 -35.12 -1.55
C VAL A 20 -11.55 -36.24 -2.18
N THR A 21 -12.15 -37.28 -2.76
CA THR A 21 -11.44 -38.46 -3.27
C THR A 21 -11.21 -38.47 -4.79
N ILE A 22 -11.97 -37.69 -5.57
CA ILE A 22 -11.92 -37.73 -7.05
C ILE A 22 -11.20 -36.53 -7.68
N PHE A 23 -10.82 -35.51 -6.89
CA PHE A 23 -9.90 -34.47 -7.36
C PHE A 23 -8.47 -34.79 -6.94
N PRO A 24 -7.63 -35.37 -7.82
CA PRO A 24 -6.20 -35.43 -7.56
C PRO A 24 -5.69 -34.00 -7.39
N ARG A 25 -5.12 -33.73 -6.21
CA ARG A 25 -4.40 -32.50 -5.91
C ARG A 25 -3.26 -32.38 -6.92
N HIS A 26 -3.47 -31.59 -7.96
CA HIS A 26 -2.43 -31.33 -8.96
C HIS A 26 -1.39 -30.41 -8.32
N GLU A 27 -0.41 -31.01 -7.65
CA GLU A 27 0.81 -30.35 -7.22
C GLU A 27 1.63 -30.01 -8.49
N LYS A 28 1.54 -28.75 -8.94
CA LYS A 28 2.51 -28.23 -9.91
C LYS A 28 3.76 -27.83 -9.14
N ASP A 29 4.65 -28.80 -8.97
CA ASP A 29 6.08 -28.54 -8.85
C ASP A 29 6.57 -27.95 -10.17
N LYS A 30 6.34 -26.65 -10.35
CA LYS A 30 7.13 -25.85 -11.27
C LYS A 30 8.11 -25.06 -10.43
N LYS A 31 9.30 -25.62 -10.23
CA LYS A 31 10.53 -24.85 -10.08
C LYS A 31 10.70 -24.00 -11.34
N GLY A 32 9.93 -22.92 -11.44
CA GLY A 32 10.27 -21.80 -12.28
C GLY A 32 11.57 -21.25 -11.73
N GLN A 33 12.59 -21.18 -12.58
CA GLN A 33 13.84 -20.51 -12.26
C GLN A 33 13.50 -19.10 -11.76
N ILE A 34 13.58 -18.91 -10.45
CA ILE A 34 13.83 -17.61 -9.86
C ILE A 34 15.16 -17.19 -10.45
N ALA A 35 15.11 -16.31 -11.46
CA ALA A 35 16.25 -15.49 -11.78
C ALA A 35 16.66 -14.87 -10.44
N GLN A 36 17.85 -15.22 -9.96
CA GLN A 36 18.42 -14.61 -8.78
C GLN A 36 18.54 -13.12 -9.10
N ALA A 37 17.59 -12.33 -8.59
CA ALA A 37 17.77 -10.90 -8.53
C ALA A 37 19.04 -10.70 -7.68
N GLU A 38 20.02 -10.03 -8.27
CA GLU A 38 21.36 -9.91 -7.75
C GLU A 38 21.35 -9.43 -6.29
N GLU A 39 21.72 -10.34 -5.39
CA GLU A 39 22.00 -10.13 -3.97
C GLU A 39 23.34 -9.39 -3.80
N ASN A 40 23.56 -8.31 -4.57
CA ASN A 40 24.79 -7.52 -4.54
C ASN A 40 24.51 -6.02 -4.47
N THR A 41 23.28 -5.60 -4.16
CA THR A 41 23.01 -4.19 -3.86
C THR A 41 23.65 -3.85 -2.51
N PRO A 42 24.64 -2.94 -2.44
CA PRO A 42 25.17 -2.50 -1.17
C PRO A 42 24.05 -1.83 -0.38
N THR A 43 23.51 -2.55 0.61
CA THR A 43 22.57 -1.97 1.56
C THR A 43 23.41 -1.22 2.58
N ALA A 44 23.81 0.01 2.25
CA ALA A 44 24.38 0.90 3.23
C ALA A 44 23.33 1.06 4.34
N ALA A 45 23.63 0.55 5.54
CA ALA A 45 22.71 0.64 6.66
C ALA A 45 22.45 2.12 6.97
N ALA A 46 21.19 2.55 6.84
CA ALA A 46 20.76 3.88 7.24
C ALA A 46 20.98 4.02 8.75
N LYS A 47 21.90 4.90 9.16
CA LYS A 47 22.32 5.01 10.57
C LYS A 47 21.24 5.59 11.48
N ASP A 48 20.28 6.33 10.93
CA ASP A 48 19.22 7.04 11.66
C ASP A 48 17.84 6.84 11.02
N LEU A 49 17.57 5.63 10.52
CA LEU A 49 16.29 5.28 9.90
C LEU A 49 15.14 5.41 10.90
N SER A 50 14.11 6.16 10.55
CA SER A 50 12.87 6.24 11.33
C SER A 50 11.65 6.15 10.42
N ILE A 51 10.61 5.49 10.92
CA ILE A 51 9.30 5.37 10.28
C ILE A 51 8.28 5.91 11.27
N THR A 52 7.59 6.99 10.90
CA THR A 52 6.57 7.62 11.73
C THR A 52 5.22 7.46 11.06
N VAL A 53 4.32 6.69 11.66
CA VAL A 53 2.95 6.53 11.14
C VAL A 53 2.20 7.85 11.33
N SER A 54 1.77 8.44 10.21
CA SER A 54 1.05 9.72 10.14
C SER A 54 -0.46 9.54 9.93
N TYR A 55 -0.90 8.35 9.51
CA TYR A 55 -2.31 8.03 9.30
C TYR A 55 -2.51 6.52 9.49
N ASP A 56 -3.43 6.14 10.37
CA ASP A 56 -3.80 4.74 10.60
C ASP A 56 -5.25 4.65 11.12
N ASN A 57 -5.82 3.46 10.97
CA ASN A 57 -7.10 3.07 11.53
C ASN A 57 -7.08 2.93 13.06
N ASN A 58 -5.91 2.64 13.63
CA ASN A 58 -5.75 2.32 15.03
C ASN A 58 -5.19 3.53 15.79
N PRO A 59 -5.78 3.88 16.94
CA PRO A 59 -5.26 4.97 17.75
C PRO A 59 -3.95 4.57 18.42
N TYR A 60 -3.03 5.52 18.53
CA TYR A 60 -1.81 5.37 19.33
C TYR A 60 -1.51 6.60 20.17
N LYS A 61 -1.45 7.79 19.55
CA LYS A 61 -1.35 9.08 20.24
C LYS A 61 -2.72 9.76 20.22
N GLU A 62 -3.24 10.14 21.39
CA GLU A 62 -4.58 10.75 21.52
C GLU A 62 -4.79 12.01 20.67
N ARG A 63 -3.73 12.76 20.42
CA ARG A 63 -3.76 13.98 19.59
C ARG A 63 -3.85 13.72 18.08
N LEU A 64 -3.70 12.47 17.64
CA LEU A 64 -3.80 12.12 16.21
C LEU A 64 -5.19 11.61 15.89
N THR A 65 -5.74 12.09 14.79
CA THR A 65 -7.04 11.64 14.29
C THR A 65 -6.86 10.34 13.49
N THR A 66 -7.64 9.32 13.82
CA THR A 66 -7.66 8.03 13.11
C THR A 66 -8.74 7.99 12.05
N ALA A 67 -8.49 7.31 10.94
CA ALA A 67 -9.50 7.03 9.91
C ALA A 67 -9.05 5.84 9.05
N TRP A 68 -9.93 5.35 8.17
CA TRP A 68 -9.59 4.23 7.30
C TRP A 68 -8.52 4.60 6.27
N GLY A 69 -7.38 3.90 6.32
CA GLY A 69 -6.24 4.12 5.44
C GLY A 69 -4.89 4.05 6.13
N PHE A 70 -3.84 4.31 5.35
CA PHE A 70 -2.46 4.27 5.83
C PHE A 70 -1.60 5.39 5.24
N SER A 71 -0.70 5.91 6.06
CA SER A 71 0.41 6.78 5.63
C SER A 71 1.51 6.78 6.68
N CYS A 72 2.76 6.84 6.24
CA CYS A 72 3.89 7.08 7.13
C CYS A 72 4.97 7.96 6.50
N VAL A 73 5.75 8.62 7.35
CA VAL A 73 6.93 9.40 6.98
C VAL A 73 8.18 8.60 7.33
N ILE A 74 9.04 8.41 6.33
CA ILE A 74 10.33 7.71 6.46
C ILE A 74 11.45 8.75 6.39
N ARG A 75 12.32 8.78 7.40
CA ARG A 75 13.51 9.64 7.48
C ARG A 75 14.76 8.82 7.75
N GLY A 76 15.93 9.42 7.56
CA GLY A 76 17.22 8.75 7.74
C GLY A 76 17.71 8.02 6.50
N THR A 77 16.98 8.14 5.39
CA THR A 77 17.50 7.89 4.04
C THR A 77 18.08 9.20 3.48
N GLU A 78 18.76 9.17 2.31
CA GLU A 78 19.17 10.40 1.62
C GLU A 78 17.98 11.33 1.29
N LYS A 79 16.74 10.83 1.36
CA LYS A 79 15.48 11.53 1.14
C LYS A 79 14.50 11.34 2.30
N THR A 80 13.63 12.32 2.53
CA THR A 80 12.43 12.17 3.36
C THR A 80 11.26 11.72 2.49
N ILE A 81 10.67 10.59 2.84
CA ILE A 81 9.64 9.92 2.03
C ILE A 81 8.30 9.99 2.75
N LEU A 82 7.24 10.40 2.05
CA LEU A 82 5.87 10.13 2.45
C LEU A 82 5.37 8.88 1.72
N PHE A 83 5.14 7.80 2.45
CA PHE A 83 4.59 6.57 1.90
C PHE A 83 3.08 6.55 2.13
N ASP A 84 2.31 6.50 1.04
CA ASP A 84 0.87 6.69 1.01
C ASP A 84 0.38 7.98 1.71
N THR A 85 -0.91 8.28 1.61
CA THR A 85 -1.49 9.57 2.02
C THR A 85 -2.79 9.43 2.81
N GLY A 86 -3.17 8.22 3.20
CA GLY A 86 -4.45 7.98 3.88
C GLY A 86 -5.67 8.29 3.00
N GLY A 87 -6.84 8.18 3.61
CA GLY A 87 -8.14 8.41 2.95
C GLY A 87 -8.61 9.87 2.89
N ASP A 88 -8.11 10.72 3.79
CA ASP A 88 -8.57 12.10 3.94
C ASP A 88 -7.41 13.09 4.10
N GLY A 89 -7.40 14.10 3.24
CA GLY A 89 -6.31 15.07 3.20
C GLY A 89 -6.29 16.07 4.36
N SER A 90 -7.43 16.34 5.00
CA SER A 90 -7.47 17.19 6.19
C SER A 90 -6.88 16.45 7.39
N ILE A 91 -7.25 15.18 7.58
CA ILE A 91 -6.70 14.33 8.64
C ILE A 91 -5.19 14.15 8.45
N LEU A 92 -4.73 13.85 7.23
CA LEU A 92 -3.31 13.73 6.95
C LEU A 92 -2.54 15.00 7.34
N LEU A 93 -2.99 16.17 6.88
CA LEU A 93 -2.28 17.43 7.12
C LEU A 93 -2.27 17.82 8.60
N THR A 94 -3.39 17.65 9.31
CA THR A 94 -3.47 17.91 10.76
C THR A 94 -2.56 16.96 11.54
N ASN A 95 -2.53 15.68 11.19
CA ASN A 95 -1.65 14.72 11.86
C ASN A 95 -0.17 15.02 11.61
N LEU A 96 0.21 15.44 10.39
CA LEU A 96 1.57 15.88 10.09
C LEU A 96 1.95 17.11 10.92
N GLU A 97 1.07 18.09 11.03
CA GLU A 97 1.26 19.28 11.88
C GLU A 97 1.45 18.91 13.35
N GLU A 98 0.58 18.07 13.91
CA GLU A 98 0.72 17.54 15.27
C GLU A 98 2.05 16.82 15.45
N LEU A 99 2.48 16.02 14.48
CA LEU A 99 3.77 15.35 14.50
C LEU A 99 4.98 16.29 14.32
N GLY A 100 4.76 17.59 14.10
CA GLY A 100 5.81 18.56 13.85
C GLY A 100 6.49 18.34 12.50
N ILE A 101 5.76 17.80 11.52
CA ILE A 101 6.26 17.48 10.18
C ILE A 101 5.68 18.48 9.19
N ASN A 102 6.55 19.29 8.59
CA ASN A 102 6.15 20.20 7.53
C ASN A 102 6.04 19.43 6.19
N PRO A 103 4.90 19.45 5.48
CA PRO A 103 4.77 18.81 4.17
C PRO A 103 5.83 19.23 3.14
N LYS A 104 6.41 20.43 3.28
CA LYS A 104 7.48 20.94 2.40
C LYS A 104 8.85 20.29 2.64
N GLU A 105 9.04 19.58 3.74
CA GLU A 105 10.28 18.82 4.04
C GLU A 105 10.26 17.42 3.39
N ILE A 106 9.12 16.99 2.86
CA ILE A 106 9.02 15.72 2.14
C ILE A 106 9.63 15.89 0.75
N ASP A 107 10.66 15.10 0.44
CA ASP A 107 11.35 15.12 -0.85
C ASP A 107 10.57 14.37 -1.93
N LEU A 108 9.93 13.26 -1.57
CA LEU A 108 9.19 12.42 -2.49
C LEU A 108 8.02 11.68 -1.82
N VAL A 109 7.03 11.32 -2.63
CA VAL A 109 5.90 10.49 -2.25
C VAL A 109 6.01 9.14 -2.95
N VAL A 110 5.74 8.05 -2.24
CA VAL A 110 5.58 6.70 -2.82
C VAL A 110 4.14 6.26 -2.58
N LEU A 111 3.44 5.89 -3.65
CA LEU A 111 2.10 5.32 -3.57
C LEU A 111 2.15 3.80 -3.77
N SER A 112 1.57 3.05 -2.83
CA SER A 112 1.54 1.60 -2.88
C SER A 112 0.56 1.07 -3.94
N HIS A 113 -0.66 1.60 -3.94
CA HIS A 113 -1.75 1.25 -4.87
C HIS A 113 -2.84 2.34 -4.87
N ILE A 114 -3.85 2.21 -5.74
CA ILE A 114 -4.80 3.29 -6.06
C ILE A 114 -6.13 3.21 -5.28
N HIS A 115 -6.17 2.53 -4.14
CA HIS A 115 -7.39 2.61 -3.32
C HIS A 115 -7.45 3.95 -2.60
N GLY A 116 -8.68 4.46 -2.42
CA GLY A 116 -8.93 5.81 -1.90
C GLY A 116 -8.34 6.04 -0.51
N ASP A 117 -8.24 5.00 0.29
CA ASP A 117 -7.65 4.98 1.63
C ASP A 117 -6.12 5.05 1.67
N HIS A 118 -5.47 5.03 0.50
CA HIS A 118 -4.03 5.22 0.34
C HIS A 118 -3.69 6.50 -0.44
N VAL A 119 -4.59 6.94 -1.34
CA VAL A 119 -4.36 8.10 -2.22
C VAL A 119 -5.25 9.31 -1.93
N GLY A 120 -6.20 9.19 -1.02
CA GLY A 120 -7.23 10.19 -0.76
C GLY A 120 -6.68 11.49 -0.17
N GLY A 121 -5.59 11.43 0.59
CA GLY A 121 -4.92 12.61 1.12
C GLY A 121 -4.03 13.35 0.11
N LEU A 122 -3.66 12.70 -0.99
CA LEU A 122 -2.70 13.23 -1.96
C LEU A 122 -3.06 14.61 -2.52
N PRO A 123 -4.31 14.92 -2.93
CA PRO A 123 -4.65 16.24 -3.45
C PRO A 123 -4.40 17.38 -2.45
N SER A 124 -4.69 17.16 -1.16
CA SER A 124 -4.43 18.15 -0.11
C SER A 124 -2.94 18.32 0.15
N PHE A 125 -2.20 17.22 0.14
CA PHE A 125 -0.75 17.24 0.27
C PHE A 125 -0.08 18.00 -0.89
N LEU A 126 -0.45 17.71 -2.14
CA LEU A 126 0.12 18.36 -3.33
C LEU A 126 -0.14 19.87 -3.36
N ARG A 127 -1.26 20.35 -2.81
CA ARG A 127 -1.48 21.80 -2.63
C ARG A 127 -0.47 22.47 -1.69
N LYS A 128 0.13 21.71 -0.78
CA LYS A 128 1.16 22.21 0.16
C LYS A 128 2.58 22.02 -0.38
N ASN A 129 2.82 20.98 -1.18
CA ASN A 129 4.10 20.66 -1.80
C ASN A 129 3.92 20.25 -3.28
N PRO A 130 3.71 21.22 -4.19
CA PRO A 130 3.31 20.94 -5.56
C PRO A 130 4.44 20.40 -6.45
N GLU A 131 5.70 20.69 -6.16
CA GLU A 131 6.84 20.31 -7.02
C GLU A 131 7.47 18.95 -6.64
N VAL A 132 6.86 18.24 -5.68
CA VAL A 132 7.31 16.94 -5.18
C VAL A 132 7.34 15.88 -6.29
N VAL A 133 8.20 14.87 -6.13
CA VAL A 133 8.21 13.69 -7.00
C VAL A 133 7.28 12.63 -6.42
N VAL A 134 6.35 12.12 -7.23
CA VAL A 134 5.41 11.06 -6.87
C VAL A 134 5.76 9.79 -7.65
N TYR A 135 6.22 8.78 -6.93
CA TYR A 135 6.44 7.44 -7.44
C TYR A 135 5.16 6.62 -7.32
N LEU A 136 4.75 5.99 -8.41
CA LEU A 136 3.55 5.15 -8.45
C LEU A 136 3.71 3.98 -9.41
N PRO A 137 3.02 2.85 -9.18
CA PRO A 137 2.98 1.75 -10.14
C PRO A 137 2.50 2.18 -11.53
N LYS A 138 3.18 1.69 -12.57
CA LYS A 138 2.81 1.94 -13.98
C LYS A 138 1.36 1.56 -14.30
N SER A 139 0.81 0.59 -13.56
CA SER A 139 -0.58 0.12 -13.67
C SER A 139 -1.63 1.16 -13.25
N PHE A 140 -1.26 2.27 -12.61
CA PHE A 140 -2.21 3.33 -12.29
C PHE A 140 -2.85 3.89 -13.57
N PRO A 141 -4.16 4.19 -13.56
CA PRO A 141 -4.86 4.79 -14.70
C PRO A 141 -4.22 6.11 -15.13
N LYS A 142 -4.24 6.39 -16.43
CA LYS A 142 -3.71 7.62 -17.01
C LYS A 142 -4.31 8.87 -16.35
N GLY A 143 -5.64 8.90 -16.13
CA GLY A 143 -6.31 10.05 -15.53
C GLY A 143 -5.84 10.38 -14.12
N PHE A 144 -5.49 9.38 -13.30
CA PHE A 144 -4.89 9.63 -11.99
C PHE A 144 -3.51 10.29 -12.12
N LYS A 145 -2.67 9.75 -13.02
CA LYS A 145 -1.33 10.27 -13.28
C LYS A 145 -1.36 11.70 -13.81
N ASP A 146 -2.31 12.01 -14.68
CA ASP A 146 -2.52 13.37 -15.20
C ASP A 146 -2.99 14.31 -14.09
N GLY A 147 -3.95 13.89 -13.26
CA GLY A 147 -4.42 14.68 -12.12
C GLY A 147 -3.30 15.02 -11.13
N VAL A 148 -2.35 14.12 -10.89
CA VAL A 148 -1.15 14.41 -10.08
C VAL A 148 -0.28 15.49 -10.73
N LYS A 149 -0.05 15.41 -12.05
CA LYS A 149 0.75 16.39 -12.80
C LYS A 149 0.10 17.77 -12.85
N GLU A 150 -1.23 17.84 -12.87
CA GLU A 150 -1.98 19.10 -12.86
C GLU A 150 -1.71 19.94 -11.59
N TYR A 151 -1.35 19.32 -10.48
CA TYR A 151 -0.90 20.04 -9.27
C TYR A 151 0.54 20.58 -9.36
N GLY A 152 1.29 20.25 -10.42
CA GLY A 152 2.70 20.61 -10.61
C GLY A 152 3.70 19.50 -10.30
N ALA A 153 3.21 18.34 -9.80
CA ALA A 153 4.08 17.28 -9.32
C ALA A 153 4.71 16.48 -10.46
N LYS A 154 5.92 15.98 -10.23
CA LYS A 154 6.60 15.08 -11.16
C LYS A 154 6.15 13.65 -10.90
N VAL A 155 5.68 12.95 -11.92
CA VAL A 155 5.26 11.54 -11.79
C VAL A 155 6.35 10.62 -12.33
N VAL A 156 6.75 9.63 -11.53
CA VAL A 156 7.64 8.54 -11.93
C VAL A 156 6.87 7.22 -11.90
N GLU A 157 6.74 6.58 -13.06
CA GLU A 157 6.06 5.29 -13.19
C GLU A 157 7.04 4.14 -12.89
N VAL A 158 6.66 3.28 -11.95
CA VAL A 158 7.48 2.15 -11.48
C VAL A 158 6.91 0.83 -12.03
N GLN A 159 7.75 0.02 -12.69
CA GLN A 159 7.37 -1.29 -13.26
C GLN A 159 8.12 -2.47 -12.61
N GLY A 160 9.20 -2.19 -11.88
CA GLY A 160 10.02 -3.17 -11.16
C GLY A 160 10.86 -2.47 -10.09
N PRO A 161 11.81 -3.16 -9.45
CA PRO A 161 12.69 -2.56 -8.45
C PRO A 161 13.41 -1.32 -9.02
N LEU A 162 13.37 -0.23 -8.26
CA LEU A 162 13.99 1.04 -8.61
C LEU A 162 14.69 1.61 -7.38
N LYS A 163 15.94 2.04 -7.54
CA LYS A 163 16.67 2.77 -6.49
C LYS A 163 16.24 4.23 -6.53
N ILE A 164 15.88 4.76 -5.37
CA ILE A 164 15.45 6.16 -5.15
C ILE A 164 16.25 6.79 -4.01
#